data_AF-A0A955R8D9-F1
#
_entry.id   AF-A0A955R8D9-F1
#
_cell.length_a   1.000
_cell.length_b   1.000
_cell.length_c   1.000
_cell.angle_alpha   90.00
_cell.angle_beta   90.00
_cell.angle_gamma   90.00
#
_symmetry.space_group_name_H-M   'P 1'
#
loop_
_entity.id
_entity.type
_entity.pdbx_description
1 polymer ?
#
loop_
_entity_poly.entity_id
_entity_poly.type
_entity_poly.pdbx_seq_one_letter_code
_entity_poly.pdbx_strand_id
1 'polypeptide(L)'
;MILLLAGCGADPHAIIDTDAMVIPASCPLLPPDNPWNTDISALPVHPGSDAFIDHIGRDGALHPDFGTEWRGVPNGIPYVVVPASQPEVPVSFTWADESDAGPYPIPPDAPIEGGSRGGGDRHVIVLESGSCTLYELFNARPHDGGTRWDADSGAVFPLDTNDLRPDGWTSADAAGLPILPGLVRYQEVVEAGEIRHALRFTVVTSQRGYILPATHAAGSTDDADAPPMGLRLRMKSGFDCSALSTEVQVVCAALKTYGMFVADNGSDWYLSGAPDPRWSDDALRDLGAIPGDAFEVVD
;
A
#
# COMPACT_ATOMS: atom_id res chain seq x y z
N MET A 1 -11.37 -5.79 49.77
CA MET A 1 -10.61 -4.56 49.49
C MET A 1 -9.26 -5.03 48.95
N ILE A 2 -8.93 -5.01 47.67
CA ILE A 2 -9.44 -4.35 46.46
C ILE A 2 -9.42 -5.43 45.36
N LEU A 3 -10.56 -5.64 44.68
CA LEU A 3 -10.60 -6.44 43.46
C LEU A 3 -10.00 -5.56 42.35
N LEU A 4 -8.86 -5.94 41.80
CA LEU A 4 -8.35 -5.34 40.56
C LEU A 4 -9.31 -5.73 39.43
N LEU A 5 -10.12 -4.77 38.99
CA LEU A 5 -10.69 -4.79 37.65
C LEU A 5 -9.52 -4.59 36.69
N ALA A 6 -8.99 -5.67 36.12
CA ALA A 6 -8.20 -5.59 34.91
C ALA A 6 -9.16 -5.08 33.83
N GLY A 7 -9.11 -3.78 33.55
CA GLY A 7 -9.76 -3.22 32.38
C GLY A 7 -9.23 -3.97 31.15
N CYS A 8 -10.13 -4.34 30.23
CA CYS A 8 -9.72 -4.60 28.86
C CYS A 8 -9.01 -3.32 28.38
N GLY A 9 -7.67 -3.28 28.45
CA GLY A 9 -6.90 -2.23 27.81
C GLY A 9 -7.19 -2.29 26.32
N ALA A 10 -7.46 -1.13 25.71
CA ALA A 10 -7.49 -1.02 24.25
C ALA A 10 -6.15 -1.52 23.70
N ASP A 11 -6.20 -2.26 22.59
CA ASP A 11 -5.00 -2.71 21.90
C ASP A 11 -4.28 -1.48 21.32
N PRO A 12 -3.08 -1.12 21.81
CA PRO A 12 -2.39 0.09 21.34
C PRO A 12 -2.05 0.01 19.85
N HIS A 13 -1.88 -1.20 19.31
CA HIS A 13 -1.60 -1.41 17.88
C HIS A 13 -2.84 -1.33 16.98
N ALA A 14 -4.03 -1.13 17.57
CA ALA A 14 -5.29 -0.97 16.85
C ALA A 14 -5.78 0.49 16.84
N ILE A 15 -4.99 1.43 17.36
CA ILE A 15 -5.31 2.86 17.38
C ILE A 15 -4.47 3.57 16.32
N ILE A 16 -5.12 4.35 15.46
CA ILE A 16 -4.45 5.24 14.52
C ILE A 16 -4.24 6.60 15.20
N ASP A 17 -2.98 6.97 15.38
CA ASP A 17 -2.61 8.35 15.71
C ASP A 17 -2.39 9.14 14.41
N THR A 18 -3.40 9.92 14.02
CA THR A 18 -3.35 10.70 12.78
C THR A 18 -2.26 11.77 12.78
N ASP A 19 -1.83 12.26 13.95
CA ASP A 19 -0.75 13.23 14.05
C ASP A 19 0.61 12.55 13.74
N ALA A 20 0.74 11.28 14.09
CA ALA A 20 1.91 10.46 13.79
C ALA A 20 1.94 9.94 12.33
N MET A 21 0.92 10.20 11.52
CA MET A 21 0.89 9.86 10.09
C MET A 21 1.27 11.04 9.18
N VAL A 22 1.61 12.20 9.75
CA VAL A 22 1.96 13.37 8.94
C VAL A 22 3.35 13.21 8.33
N ILE A 23 3.41 13.05 7.02
CA ILE A 23 4.67 12.95 6.27
C ILE A 23 5.25 14.36 6.08
N PRO A 24 6.50 14.61 6.48
CA PRO A 24 7.09 15.92 6.34
C PRO A 24 7.36 16.24 4.87
N ALA A 25 7.21 17.51 4.49
CA ALA A 25 7.50 17.98 3.13
C ALA A 25 8.96 17.76 2.67
N SER A 26 9.88 17.50 3.61
CA SER A 26 11.27 17.12 3.31
C SER A 26 11.42 15.68 2.81
N CYS A 27 10.38 14.85 2.94
CA CYS A 27 10.36 13.47 2.48
C CYS A 27 9.34 13.33 1.34
N PRO A 28 9.77 13.39 0.07
CA PRO A 28 8.86 13.42 -1.08
C PRO A 28 8.20 12.08 -1.40
N LEU A 29 8.64 10.99 -0.73
CA LEU A 29 8.24 9.62 -1.01
C LEU A 29 8.48 9.24 -2.48
N LEU A 30 9.76 9.15 -2.82
CA LEU A 30 10.34 8.90 -4.13
C LEU A 30 10.60 10.18 -4.96
N PRO A 31 11.67 10.20 -5.77
CA PRO A 31 11.99 11.30 -6.66
C PRO A 31 10.86 11.62 -7.68
N PRO A 32 10.80 12.86 -8.21
CA PRO A 32 9.83 13.21 -9.25
C PRO A 32 9.99 12.43 -10.56
N ASP A 33 11.18 11.92 -10.86
CA ASP A 33 11.46 11.09 -12.04
C ASP A 33 11.29 9.58 -11.77
N ASN A 34 10.79 9.21 -10.59
CA ASN A 34 10.46 7.84 -10.26
C ASN A 34 9.21 7.36 -11.03
N PRO A 35 9.12 6.07 -11.44
CA PRO A 35 7.91 5.51 -12.06
C PRO A 35 6.62 5.68 -11.26
N TRP A 36 6.70 5.79 -9.93
CA TRP A 36 5.55 6.12 -9.08
C TRP A 36 5.03 7.54 -9.32
N ASN A 37 5.90 8.50 -9.62
CA ASN A 37 5.57 9.93 -9.76
C ASN A 37 5.52 10.40 -11.23
N THR A 38 5.62 9.46 -12.18
CA THR A 38 5.62 9.76 -13.60
C THR A 38 4.19 9.92 -14.13
N ASP A 39 3.93 11.04 -14.83
CA ASP A 39 2.69 11.23 -15.59
C ASP A 39 2.69 10.28 -16.78
N ILE A 40 1.74 9.35 -16.75
CA ILE A 40 1.53 8.33 -17.78
C ILE A 40 0.34 8.61 -18.68
N SER A 41 -0.33 9.77 -18.55
CA SER A 41 -1.59 10.07 -19.25
C SER A 41 -1.49 10.04 -20.78
N ALA A 42 -0.28 10.20 -21.32
CA ALA A 42 0.02 10.18 -22.74
C ALA A 42 0.73 8.90 -23.22
N LEU A 43 1.03 7.94 -22.33
CA LEU A 43 1.64 6.68 -22.73
C LEU A 43 0.69 5.88 -23.66
N PRO A 44 1.24 5.19 -24.67
CA PRO A 44 0.44 4.36 -25.57
C PRO A 44 -0.22 3.21 -24.80
N VAL A 45 -1.40 2.82 -25.27
CA VAL A 45 -2.10 1.63 -24.73
C VAL A 45 -1.34 0.39 -25.17
N HIS A 46 -1.02 -0.47 -24.20
CA HIS A 46 -0.35 -1.75 -24.44
C HIS A 46 -1.24 -2.63 -25.35
N PRO A 47 -0.69 -3.28 -26.41
CA PRO A 47 -1.49 -4.06 -27.36
C PRO A 47 -2.32 -5.20 -26.74
N GLY A 48 -1.85 -5.76 -25.63
CA GLY A 48 -2.54 -6.79 -24.83
C GLY A 48 -3.50 -6.26 -23.76
N SER A 49 -3.79 -4.95 -23.73
CA SER A 49 -4.60 -4.33 -22.66
C SER A 49 -5.94 -5.05 -22.44
N ASP A 50 -6.68 -5.36 -23.50
CA ASP A 50 -7.98 -6.02 -23.34
C ASP A 50 -7.87 -7.41 -22.71
N ALA A 51 -6.83 -8.17 -23.04
CA ALA A 51 -6.60 -9.50 -22.47
C ALA A 51 -6.29 -9.42 -20.96
N PHE A 52 -5.42 -8.50 -20.56
CA PHE A 52 -5.13 -8.27 -19.13
C PHE A 52 -6.36 -7.83 -18.35
N ILE A 53 -7.15 -6.88 -18.89
CA ILE A 53 -8.37 -6.38 -18.22
C ILE A 53 -9.43 -7.49 -18.13
N ASP A 54 -9.59 -8.32 -19.16
CA ASP A 54 -10.49 -9.48 -19.14
C ASP A 54 -10.04 -10.51 -18.09
N HIS A 55 -8.74 -10.76 -17.99
CA HIS A 55 -8.19 -11.71 -17.03
C HIS A 55 -8.36 -11.23 -15.58
N ILE A 56 -8.14 -9.95 -15.29
CA ILE A 56 -8.38 -9.37 -13.96
C ILE A 56 -9.90 -9.36 -13.65
N GLY A 57 -10.74 -9.12 -14.66
CA GLY A 57 -12.19 -9.14 -14.55
C GLY A 57 -12.81 -7.80 -14.93
N ARG A 58 -13.02 -7.60 -16.23
CA ARG A 58 -13.55 -6.36 -16.83
C ARG A 58 -14.85 -5.85 -16.19
N ASP A 59 -15.76 -6.76 -15.85
CA ASP A 59 -17.07 -6.45 -15.27
C ASP A 59 -17.02 -6.29 -13.74
N GLY A 60 -15.85 -6.52 -13.12
CA GLY A 60 -15.59 -6.20 -11.72
C GLY A 60 -15.56 -4.70 -11.50
N ALA A 61 -15.47 -4.28 -10.24
CA ALA A 61 -15.40 -2.87 -9.86
C ALA A 61 -14.29 -2.64 -8.84
N LEU A 62 -13.73 -1.43 -8.83
CA LEU A 62 -12.79 -1.04 -7.77
C LEU A 62 -13.42 -1.25 -6.39
N HIS A 63 -12.61 -1.75 -5.48
CA HIS A 63 -12.99 -1.90 -4.08
C HIS A 63 -12.08 -1.02 -3.21
N PRO A 64 -12.63 -0.16 -2.35
CA PRO A 64 -11.83 0.53 -1.35
C PRO A 64 -11.39 -0.45 -0.27
N ASP A 65 -10.10 -0.79 -0.25
CA ASP A 65 -9.49 -1.58 0.82
C ASP A 65 -8.87 -0.66 1.89
N PHE A 66 -9.63 0.39 2.26
CA PHE A 66 -9.30 1.39 3.27
C PHE A 66 -10.53 2.20 3.68
N GLY A 67 -10.46 2.89 4.81
CA GLY A 67 -11.54 3.75 5.31
C GLY A 67 -11.40 4.04 6.80
N THR A 68 -12.52 4.12 7.50
CA THR A 68 -12.51 4.35 8.97
C THR A 68 -12.13 3.07 9.74
N GLU A 69 -13.07 2.13 9.88
CA GLU A 69 -12.91 0.88 10.62
C GLU A 69 -13.62 -0.28 9.92
N TRP A 70 -13.02 -1.46 9.98
CA TRP A 70 -13.61 -2.71 9.53
C TRP A 70 -13.49 -3.76 10.64
N ARG A 71 -14.63 -4.33 11.07
CA ARG A 71 -14.68 -5.35 12.14
C ARG A 71 -14.00 -4.92 13.46
N GLY A 72 -14.03 -3.63 13.77
CA GLY A 72 -13.52 -3.07 15.03
C GLY A 72 -12.00 -2.84 15.05
N VAL A 73 -11.37 -2.81 13.88
CA VAL A 73 -9.98 -2.37 13.69
C VAL A 73 -9.91 -1.37 12.53
N PRO A 74 -8.86 -0.53 12.46
CA PRO A 74 -8.69 0.42 11.36
C PRO A 74 -8.72 -0.26 9.99
N ASN A 75 -9.42 0.33 9.02
CA ASN A 75 -9.56 -0.25 7.67
C ASN A 75 -8.48 0.26 6.72
N GLY A 76 -7.63 -0.62 6.19
CA GLY A 76 -6.50 -0.32 5.31
C GLY A 76 -5.15 -0.59 5.99
N ILE A 77 -4.06 -0.18 5.32
CA ILE A 77 -2.70 -0.45 5.77
C ILE A 77 -2.16 0.75 6.56
N PRO A 78 -1.99 0.65 7.88
CA PRO A 78 -1.53 1.77 8.69
C PRO A 78 -0.02 1.97 8.56
N TYR A 79 0.42 3.20 8.79
CA TYR A 79 1.83 3.55 8.91
C TYR A 79 2.05 4.54 10.06
N VAL A 80 3.30 4.67 10.49
CA VAL A 80 3.71 5.66 11.49
C VAL A 80 4.97 6.38 11.03
N VAL A 81 5.03 7.69 11.25
CA VAL A 81 6.19 8.53 11.00
C VAL A 81 6.93 8.75 12.30
N VAL A 82 8.22 8.44 12.31
CA VAL A 82 9.08 8.52 13.50
C VAL A 82 10.26 9.46 13.25
N PRO A 83 10.81 10.12 14.30
CA PRO A 83 12.03 10.89 14.17
C PRO A 83 13.24 9.96 14.02
N ALA A 84 14.35 10.48 13.47
CA ALA A 84 15.64 9.76 13.41
C ALA A 84 16.19 9.31 14.77
N SER A 85 15.65 9.83 15.88
CA SER A 85 16.02 9.43 17.24
C SER A 85 15.22 8.23 17.76
N GLN A 86 14.27 7.69 16.98
CA GLN A 86 13.48 6.53 17.36
C GLN A 86 14.40 5.32 17.59
N PRO A 87 14.39 4.72 18.79
CA PRO A 87 15.19 3.54 19.06
C PRO A 87 14.85 2.39 18.10
N GLU A 88 15.88 1.75 17.59
CA GLU A 88 15.74 0.56 16.76
C GLU A 88 15.59 -0.70 17.63
N VAL A 89 14.80 -1.65 17.14
CA VAL A 89 14.55 -2.94 17.78
C VAL A 89 14.94 -4.08 16.84
N PRO A 90 15.43 -5.21 17.38
CA PRO A 90 15.77 -6.37 16.56
C PRO A 90 14.50 -7.00 15.95
N VAL A 91 14.64 -7.44 14.69
CA VAL A 91 13.62 -8.17 13.94
C VAL A 91 14.23 -9.48 13.44
N SER A 92 13.52 -10.60 13.61
CA SER A 92 13.89 -11.89 13.03
C SER A 92 12.98 -12.21 11.84
N PHE A 93 13.56 -12.76 10.77
CA PHE A 93 12.82 -13.03 9.53
C PHE A 93 12.70 -14.52 9.21
N THR A 94 11.53 -14.94 8.75
CA THR A 94 11.34 -16.26 8.12
C THR A 94 12.09 -16.35 6.79
N TRP A 95 12.00 -15.32 5.95
CA TRP A 95 12.66 -15.19 4.65
C TRP A 95 13.86 -14.24 4.73
N ALA A 96 14.81 -14.57 5.61
CA ALA A 96 15.96 -13.72 5.90
C ALA A 96 16.91 -13.50 4.70
N ASP A 97 16.90 -14.39 3.72
CA ASP A 97 17.68 -14.32 2.48
C ASP A 97 17.11 -13.36 1.43
N GLU A 98 15.86 -12.94 1.61
CA GLU A 98 15.17 -11.93 0.76
C GLU A 98 14.75 -10.69 1.58
N SER A 99 15.29 -10.52 2.79
CA SER A 99 14.96 -9.41 3.70
C SER A 99 16.19 -8.55 4.00
N ASP A 100 15.95 -7.26 4.22
CA ASP A 100 16.98 -6.36 4.72
C ASP A 100 17.20 -6.60 6.21
N ALA A 101 18.42 -6.96 6.59
CA ALA A 101 18.76 -7.23 7.98
C ALA A 101 18.54 -6.00 8.87
N GLY A 102 17.94 -6.21 10.05
CA GLY A 102 17.69 -5.15 11.02
C GLY A 102 18.94 -4.69 11.80
N PRO A 103 18.74 -3.86 12.83
CA PRO A 103 17.46 -3.54 13.49
C PRO A 103 16.60 -2.49 12.74
N TYR A 104 15.35 -2.29 13.19
CA TYR A 104 14.35 -1.40 12.55
C TYR A 104 13.82 -0.37 13.57
N PRO A 105 13.52 0.89 13.20
CA PRO A 105 13.09 1.96 14.12
C PRO A 105 11.60 1.85 14.52
N ILE A 106 11.17 0.70 15.02
CA ILE A 106 9.75 0.43 15.29
C ILE A 106 9.35 0.95 16.68
N PRO A 107 8.40 1.89 16.80
CA PRO A 107 7.93 2.33 18.10
C PRO A 107 7.11 1.22 18.80
N PRO A 108 7.10 1.15 20.14
CA PRO A 108 6.39 0.10 20.89
C PRO A 108 4.89 0.01 20.60
N ASP A 109 4.29 1.10 20.13
CA ASP A 109 2.89 1.27 19.77
C ASP A 109 2.66 1.34 18.25
N ALA A 110 3.64 0.92 17.43
CA ALA A 110 3.50 0.89 15.97
C ALA A 110 2.19 0.18 15.56
N PRO A 111 1.33 0.79 14.73
CA PRO A 111 0.08 0.18 14.34
C PRO A 111 0.36 -1.07 13.49
N ILE A 112 -0.49 -2.09 13.68
CA ILE A 112 -0.42 -3.33 12.91
C ILE A 112 -1.70 -3.44 12.10
N GLU A 113 -1.59 -3.71 10.81
CA GLU A 113 -2.77 -3.96 9.98
C GLU A 113 -3.64 -5.09 10.58
N GLY A 114 -4.94 -4.85 10.70
CA GLY A 114 -5.87 -5.79 11.33
C GLY A 114 -5.70 -5.92 12.86
N GLY A 115 -4.85 -5.10 13.48
CA GLY A 115 -4.56 -5.08 14.91
C GLY A 115 -3.65 -6.21 15.40
N SER A 116 -3.24 -6.15 16.69
CA SER A 116 -2.29 -7.12 17.26
C SER A 116 -2.82 -8.56 17.27
N ARG A 117 -4.14 -8.74 17.19
CA ARG A 117 -4.84 -10.04 17.17
C ARG A 117 -5.32 -10.46 15.78
N GLY A 118 -5.11 -9.62 14.76
CA GLY A 118 -5.47 -9.92 13.38
C GLY A 118 -4.71 -11.13 12.84
N GLY A 119 -5.37 -11.94 12.01
CA GLY A 119 -4.79 -13.12 11.37
C GLY A 119 -4.42 -12.95 9.89
N GLY A 120 -4.55 -11.74 9.34
CA GLY A 120 -4.21 -11.41 7.95
C GLY A 120 -2.73 -11.06 7.77
N ASP A 121 -2.45 -10.09 6.90
CA ASP A 121 -1.09 -9.77 6.46
C ASP A 121 -0.26 -9.08 7.55
N ARG A 122 -0.91 -8.31 8.44
CA ARG A 122 -0.27 -7.71 9.62
C ARG A 122 0.95 -6.86 9.25
N HIS A 123 0.80 -6.03 8.23
CA HIS A 123 1.83 -5.07 7.85
C HIS A 123 2.17 -4.13 9.02
N VAL A 124 3.45 -3.81 9.16
CA VAL A 124 3.96 -2.71 10.01
C VAL A 124 4.82 -1.83 9.13
N ILE A 125 4.39 -0.59 8.95
CA ILE A 125 5.04 0.40 8.09
C ILE A 125 5.53 1.57 8.94
N VAL A 126 6.82 1.84 8.86
CA VAL A 126 7.48 2.92 9.60
C VAL A 126 8.26 3.81 8.64
N LEU A 127 7.93 5.10 8.60
CA LEU A 127 8.71 6.11 7.88
C LEU A 127 9.60 6.87 8.87
N GLU A 128 10.91 6.73 8.72
CA GLU A 128 11.87 7.53 9.46
C GLU A 128 12.08 8.88 8.75
N SER A 129 11.58 9.95 9.37
CA SER A 129 11.46 11.28 8.77
C SER A 129 12.77 12.04 8.54
N GLY A 130 13.86 11.68 9.24
CA GLY A 130 15.13 12.41 9.16
C GLY A 130 15.90 12.05 7.90
N SER A 131 15.99 10.76 7.59
CA SER A 131 16.62 10.22 6.39
C SER A 131 15.65 9.98 5.22
N CYS A 132 14.33 10.10 5.45
CA CYS A 132 13.30 9.68 4.48
C CYS A 132 13.46 8.20 4.10
N THR A 133 13.73 7.35 5.10
CA THR A 133 13.85 5.90 4.92
C THR A 133 12.59 5.21 5.40
N LEU A 134 12.04 4.35 4.55
CA LEU A 134 10.86 3.55 4.81
C LEU A 134 11.25 2.14 5.20
N TYR A 135 10.62 1.63 6.26
CA TYR A 135 10.80 0.29 6.79
C TYR A 135 9.44 -0.41 6.80
N GLU A 136 9.35 -1.56 6.11
CA GLU A 136 8.10 -2.30 5.99
C GLU A 136 8.31 -3.77 6.38
N LEU A 137 7.37 -4.30 7.15
CA LEU A 137 7.36 -5.69 7.58
C LEU A 137 6.06 -6.37 7.13
N PHE A 138 6.16 -7.62 6.69
CA PHE A 138 5.01 -8.49 6.45
C PHE A 138 4.90 -9.58 7.51
N ASN A 139 3.65 -9.91 7.89
CA ASN A 139 3.30 -10.85 8.96
C ASN A 139 3.97 -10.53 10.31
N ALA A 140 4.03 -9.25 10.68
CA ALA A 140 4.78 -8.79 11.83
C ALA A 140 4.11 -9.16 13.18
N ARG A 141 4.93 -9.62 14.12
CA ARG A 141 4.52 -10.10 15.45
C ARG A 141 5.40 -9.47 16.54
N PRO A 142 4.85 -8.58 17.38
CA PRO A 142 5.62 -8.01 18.47
C PRO A 142 5.80 -9.02 19.61
N HIS A 143 6.95 -8.96 20.27
CA HIS A 143 7.20 -9.66 21.52
C HIS A 143 7.65 -8.68 22.60
N ASP A 144 7.43 -9.08 23.87
CA ASP A 144 7.88 -8.35 25.05
C ASP A 144 7.57 -6.84 24.98
N GLY A 145 6.32 -6.52 24.60
CA GLY A 145 5.83 -5.14 24.47
C GLY A 145 6.46 -4.36 23.32
N GLY A 146 6.86 -5.02 22.22
CA GLY A 146 7.43 -4.38 21.04
C GLY A 146 8.94 -4.17 21.08
N THR A 147 9.63 -4.74 22.08
CA THR A 147 11.10 -4.64 22.21
C THR A 147 11.87 -5.57 21.27
N ARG A 148 11.18 -6.53 20.65
CA ARG A 148 11.65 -7.32 19.50
C ARG A 148 10.46 -7.77 18.66
N TRP A 149 10.72 -8.12 17.40
CA TRP A 149 9.70 -8.58 16.46
C TRP A 149 10.14 -9.83 15.71
N ASP A 150 9.17 -10.67 15.35
CA ASP A 150 9.30 -11.67 14.30
C ASP A 150 8.44 -11.21 13.10
N ALA A 151 8.91 -11.43 11.88
CA ALA A 151 8.20 -11.12 10.64
C ALA A 151 8.54 -12.17 9.57
N ASP A 152 7.73 -12.32 8.53
CA ASP A 152 8.09 -13.20 7.42
C ASP A 152 9.14 -12.55 6.52
N SER A 153 8.96 -11.28 6.17
CA SER A 153 9.94 -10.44 5.47
C SER A 153 10.07 -9.04 6.07
N GLY A 154 11.19 -8.39 5.75
CA GLY A 154 11.43 -6.98 6.04
C GLY A 154 12.15 -6.28 4.89
N ALA A 155 11.70 -5.06 4.59
CA ALA A 155 12.21 -4.26 3.50
C ALA A 155 12.55 -2.84 3.95
N VAL A 156 13.71 -2.34 3.50
CA VAL A 156 14.17 -0.96 3.74
C VAL A 156 14.32 -0.22 2.42
N PHE A 157 13.65 0.93 2.30
CA PHE A 157 13.65 1.75 1.09
C PHE A 157 14.15 3.17 1.39
N PRO A 158 15.29 3.58 0.84
CA PRO A 158 15.67 4.99 0.78
C PRO A 158 14.78 5.73 -0.22
N LEU A 159 13.82 6.53 0.27
CA LEU A 159 12.79 7.16 -0.58
C LEU A 159 13.24 8.47 -1.24
N ASP A 160 14.53 8.82 -1.17
CA ASP A 160 15.15 9.91 -1.90
C ASP A 160 15.89 9.44 -3.17
N THR A 161 15.77 8.15 -3.52
CA THR A 161 16.41 7.52 -4.69
C THR A 161 15.41 6.79 -5.60
N ASN A 162 15.88 6.41 -6.78
CA ASN A 162 15.16 5.50 -7.70
C ASN A 162 15.66 4.06 -7.57
N ASP A 163 16.36 3.73 -6.49
CA ASP A 163 16.90 2.40 -6.28
C ASP A 163 15.75 1.40 -6.08
N LEU A 164 15.87 0.24 -6.72
CA LEU A 164 14.93 -0.86 -6.58
C LEU A 164 15.50 -1.90 -5.60
N ARG A 165 14.63 -2.76 -5.07
CA ARG A 165 15.09 -3.95 -4.34
C ARG A 165 15.94 -4.84 -5.24
N PRO A 166 16.82 -5.68 -4.64
CA PRO A 166 17.52 -6.70 -5.41
C PRO A 166 16.53 -7.56 -6.21
N ASP A 167 16.90 -7.86 -7.45
CA ASP A 167 16.10 -8.69 -8.34
C ASP A 167 15.79 -10.05 -7.71
N GLY A 168 14.51 -10.41 -7.67
CA GLY A 168 14.00 -11.64 -7.08
C GLY A 168 13.81 -11.60 -5.56
N TRP A 169 14.04 -10.48 -4.87
CA TRP A 169 13.77 -10.38 -3.43
C TRP A 169 12.33 -9.93 -3.18
N THR A 170 11.58 -10.69 -2.39
CA THR A 170 10.29 -10.23 -1.87
C THR A 170 10.43 -8.97 -0.99
N SER A 171 9.29 -8.40 -0.59
CA SER A 171 9.22 -7.30 0.37
C SER A 171 8.02 -7.48 1.30
N ALA A 172 7.53 -6.39 1.91
CA ALA A 172 6.21 -6.40 2.53
C ALA A 172 5.09 -6.47 1.47
N ASP A 173 5.35 -5.96 0.27
CA ASP A 173 4.54 -6.09 -0.94
C ASP A 173 5.05 -7.25 -1.80
N ALA A 174 4.15 -8.08 -2.34
CA ALA A 174 4.55 -9.23 -3.14
C ALA A 174 5.32 -8.89 -4.42
N ALA A 175 5.16 -7.69 -4.99
CA ALA A 175 5.90 -7.27 -6.18
C ALA A 175 7.33 -6.79 -5.88
N GLY A 176 7.74 -6.77 -4.61
CA GLY A 176 9.01 -6.17 -4.18
C GLY A 176 8.99 -4.64 -4.18
N LEU A 177 7.79 -4.04 -4.20
CA LEU A 177 7.56 -2.61 -4.23
C LEU A 177 7.39 -2.03 -2.82
N PRO A 178 7.63 -0.73 -2.59
CA PRO A 178 7.26 -0.11 -1.32
C PRO A 178 5.73 0.08 -1.24
N ILE A 179 5.10 -0.28 -0.12
CA ILE A 179 3.65 -0.15 0.08
C ILE A 179 3.26 1.32 0.27
N LEU A 180 3.92 2.05 1.18
CA LEU A 180 3.52 3.42 1.56
C LEU A 180 3.37 4.39 0.36
N PRO A 181 4.29 4.43 -0.63
CA PRO A 181 4.13 5.28 -1.81
C PRO A 181 2.94 4.94 -2.69
N GLY A 182 2.33 3.74 -2.54
CA GLY A 182 1.16 3.32 -3.31
C GLY A 182 -0.18 3.49 -2.60
N LEU A 183 -0.20 3.94 -1.35
CA LEU A 183 -1.44 4.07 -0.56
C LEU A 183 -2.21 5.35 -0.89
N VAL A 184 -3.53 5.24 -1.02
CA VAL A 184 -4.43 6.40 -0.93
C VAL A 184 -4.44 6.93 0.50
N ARG A 185 -4.25 8.25 0.70
CA ARG A 185 -4.17 8.86 2.03
C ARG A 185 -5.10 10.05 2.21
N TYR A 186 -5.63 10.20 3.41
CA TYR A 186 -6.61 11.22 3.76
C TYR A 186 -6.07 12.65 3.51
N GLN A 187 -4.82 12.88 3.91
CA GLN A 187 -4.15 14.18 3.77
C GLN A 187 -4.05 14.60 2.30
N GLU A 188 -3.88 13.66 1.37
CA GLU A 188 -3.81 13.96 -0.06
C GLU A 188 -5.19 14.21 -0.66
N VAL A 189 -6.15 13.35 -0.34
CA VAL A 189 -7.49 13.41 -0.94
C VAL A 189 -8.33 14.55 -0.37
N VAL A 190 -8.37 14.70 0.95
CA VAL A 190 -9.31 15.60 1.63
C VAL A 190 -8.67 16.93 1.98
N GLU A 191 -7.40 16.94 2.41
CA GLU A 191 -6.73 18.17 2.82
C GLU A 191 -6.05 18.88 1.64
N ALA A 192 -5.33 18.15 0.78
CA ALA A 192 -4.65 18.72 -0.39
C ALA A 192 -5.53 18.77 -1.65
N GLY A 193 -6.44 17.81 -1.82
CA GLY A 193 -7.29 17.69 -3.01
C GLY A 193 -6.56 17.16 -4.25
N GLU A 194 -5.40 16.52 -4.07
CA GLU A 194 -4.58 15.96 -5.16
C GLU A 194 -3.70 14.82 -4.65
N ILE A 195 -3.64 13.72 -5.40
CA ILE A 195 -2.63 12.67 -5.23
C ILE A 195 -1.67 12.77 -6.41
N ARG A 196 -0.37 12.80 -6.12
CA ARG A 196 0.69 13.08 -7.11
C ARG A 196 1.62 11.90 -7.41
N HIS A 197 1.11 10.71 -7.13
CA HIS A 197 1.80 9.46 -7.34
C HIS A 197 0.79 8.40 -7.80
N ALA A 198 1.32 7.28 -8.22
CA ALA A 198 0.53 6.13 -8.59
C ALA A 198 0.05 5.35 -7.38
N LEU A 199 -1.00 4.57 -7.59
CA LEU A 199 -1.59 3.75 -6.54
C LEU A 199 -1.18 2.28 -6.68
N ARG A 200 -1.45 1.48 -5.66
CA ARG A 200 -1.31 0.02 -5.72
C ARG A 200 -2.67 -0.67 -5.66
N PHE A 201 -2.79 -1.79 -6.36
CA PHE A 201 -3.96 -2.66 -6.24
C PHE A 201 -3.58 -4.13 -6.34
N THR A 202 -4.52 -4.99 -5.96
CA THR A 202 -4.32 -6.45 -5.98
C THR A 202 -5.14 -7.15 -7.08
N VAL A 203 -4.68 -8.33 -7.46
CA VAL A 203 -5.32 -9.22 -8.44
C VAL A 203 -5.37 -10.63 -7.86
N VAL A 204 -6.34 -11.46 -8.23
CA VAL A 204 -6.42 -12.84 -7.73
C VAL A 204 -5.31 -13.71 -8.31
N THR A 205 -4.98 -13.51 -9.58
CA THR A 205 -4.01 -14.32 -10.31
C THR A 205 -3.04 -13.42 -11.08
N SER A 206 -1.76 -13.60 -10.80
CA SER A 206 -0.66 -12.96 -11.53
C SER A 206 0.30 -14.00 -12.12
N GLN A 207 1.08 -13.58 -13.12
CA GLN A 207 2.12 -14.42 -13.73
C GLN A 207 3.19 -14.84 -12.72
N ARG A 208 3.92 -15.91 -13.04
CA ARG A 208 5.26 -16.20 -12.48
C ARG A 208 6.33 -15.24 -13.01
N GLY A 209 6.01 -13.96 -13.07
CA GLY A 209 6.81 -12.94 -13.72
C GLY A 209 6.44 -11.56 -13.25
N TYR A 210 7.40 -10.67 -13.39
CA TYR A 210 7.30 -9.27 -13.01
C TYR A 210 7.96 -8.40 -14.06
N ILE A 211 7.52 -7.15 -14.13
CA ILE A 211 8.12 -6.11 -14.95
C ILE A 211 8.41 -4.89 -14.09
N LEU A 212 9.44 -4.12 -14.46
CA LEU A 212 9.84 -2.95 -13.69
C LEU A 212 8.66 -1.96 -13.53
N PRO A 213 8.55 -1.29 -12.36
CA PRO A 213 9.52 -1.27 -11.26
C PRO A 213 9.43 -2.45 -10.28
N ALA A 214 8.51 -3.40 -10.47
CA ALA A 214 8.49 -4.60 -9.64
C ALA A 214 9.76 -5.42 -9.87
N THR A 215 10.21 -6.09 -8.81
CA THR A 215 11.42 -6.91 -8.79
C THR A 215 11.18 -8.32 -8.29
N HIS A 216 9.93 -8.65 -7.98
CA HIS A 216 9.53 -9.96 -7.47
C HIS A 216 8.13 -10.34 -7.95
N ALA A 217 7.82 -11.64 -7.95
CA ALA A 217 6.50 -12.16 -8.30
C ALA A 217 6.02 -13.17 -7.25
N ALA A 218 4.72 -13.11 -6.93
CA ALA A 218 4.06 -14.11 -6.08
C ALA A 218 3.09 -15.02 -6.86
N GLY A 219 2.94 -14.81 -8.16
CA GLY A 219 2.11 -15.61 -9.04
C GLY A 219 2.67 -17.02 -9.30
N SER A 220 1.81 -17.91 -9.82
CA SER A 220 2.17 -19.31 -10.11
C SER A 220 1.72 -19.79 -11.51
N THR A 221 1.09 -18.93 -12.31
CA THR A 221 0.66 -19.26 -13.68
C THR A 221 1.65 -18.80 -14.76
N ASP A 222 1.67 -19.52 -15.88
CA ASP A 222 2.39 -19.18 -17.11
C ASP A 222 1.43 -18.60 -18.19
N ASP A 223 0.19 -18.29 -17.82
CA ASP A 223 -0.78 -17.63 -18.71
C ASP A 223 -0.29 -16.23 -19.07
N ALA A 224 -0.08 -15.97 -20.37
CA ALA A 224 0.41 -14.70 -20.88
C ALA A 224 -0.60 -13.56 -20.72
N ASP A 225 -1.89 -13.90 -20.56
CA ASP A 225 -2.96 -12.91 -20.37
C ASP A 225 -3.16 -12.57 -18.88
N ALA A 226 -2.56 -13.33 -17.95
CA ALA A 226 -2.50 -12.93 -16.55
C ALA A 226 -1.62 -11.68 -16.38
N PRO A 227 -1.92 -10.74 -15.49
CA PRO A 227 -1.05 -9.60 -15.25
C PRO A 227 0.27 -10.03 -14.57
N PRO A 228 1.45 -9.58 -15.03
CA PRO A 228 2.68 -9.68 -14.24
C PRO A 228 2.65 -8.67 -13.08
N MET A 229 3.42 -8.93 -12.02
CA MET A 229 3.66 -7.91 -10.99
C MET A 229 4.34 -6.68 -11.62
N GLY A 230 3.97 -5.49 -11.18
CA GLY A 230 4.43 -4.22 -11.74
C GLY A 230 3.68 -3.77 -13.00
N LEU A 231 2.71 -4.53 -13.50
CA LEU A 231 1.87 -4.09 -14.62
C LEU A 231 1.17 -2.78 -14.30
N ARG A 232 1.27 -1.82 -15.21
CA ARG A 232 0.75 -0.47 -15.03
C ARG A 232 -0.59 -0.28 -15.73
N LEU A 233 -1.63 -0.01 -14.95
CA LEU A 233 -2.96 0.33 -15.43
C LEU A 233 -3.20 1.83 -15.29
N ARG A 234 -3.91 2.42 -16.26
CA ARG A 234 -4.38 3.80 -16.26
C ARG A 234 -5.89 3.82 -16.42
N MET A 235 -6.57 4.73 -15.75
CA MET A 235 -7.97 5.00 -16.04
C MET A 235 -8.10 5.73 -17.38
N LYS A 236 -9.00 5.24 -18.25
CA LYS A 236 -9.31 5.86 -19.55
C LYS A 236 -9.69 7.33 -19.35
N SER A 237 -9.10 8.22 -20.14
CA SER A 237 -9.34 9.66 -20.04
C SER A 237 -10.82 10.05 -20.18
N GLY A 238 -11.56 9.30 -20.99
CA GLY A 238 -12.99 9.50 -21.27
C GLY A 238 -13.95 8.95 -20.21
N PHE A 239 -13.47 8.23 -19.18
CA PHE A 239 -14.34 7.79 -18.09
C PHE A 239 -14.78 9.01 -17.25
N ASP A 240 -16.08 9.20 -17.05
CA ASP A 240 -16.63 10.35 -16.36
C ASP A 240 -16.77 10.08 -14.85
N CYS A 241 -16.03 10.82 -14.04
CA CYS A 241 -16.10 10.76 -12.58
C CYS A 241 -16.93 11.89 -11.95
N SER A 242 -17.54 12.78 -12.75
CA SER A 242 -18.21 13.98 -12.23
C SER A 242 -19.43 13.70 -11.35
N ALA A 243 -20.01 12.50 -11.46
CA ALA A 243 -21.11 12.04 -10.63
C ALA A 243 -20.68 11.39 -9.31
N LEU A 244 -19.37 11.14 -9.12
CA LEU A 244 -18.83 10.51 -7.90
C LEU A 244 -18.56 11.57 -6.83
N SER A 245 -18.40 11.13 -5.58
CA SER A 245 -17.97 11.98 -4.47
C SER A 245 -16.68 12.76 -4.79
N THR A 246 -16.51 13.92 -4.16
CA THR A 246 -15.33 14.79 -4.36
C THR A 246 -14.04 14.03 -4.07
N GLU A 247 -14.04 13.20 -3.03
CA GLU A 247 -12.93 12.35 -2.62
C GLU A 247 -12.55 11.37 -3.73
N VAL A 248 -13.54 10.69 -4.33
CA VAL A 248 -13.30 9.74 -5.41
C VAL A 248 -12.94 10.43 -6.73
N GLN A 249 -13.37 11.68 -6.96
CA GLN A 249 -12.89 12.47 -8.09
C GLN A 249 -11.39 12.75 -8.02
N VAL A 250 -10.83 12.98 -6.82
CA VAL A 250 -9.37 13.12 -6.63
C VAL A 250 -8.65 11.82 -6.96
N VAL A 251 -9.18 10.68 -6.50
CA VAL A 251 -8.62 9.35 -6.83
C VAL A 251 -8.70 9.08 -8.34
N CYS A 252 -9.80 9.43 -9.01
CA CYS A 252 -9.91 9.35 -10.47
C CYS A 252 -8.84 10.19 -11.18
N ALA A 253 -8.59 11.41 -10.72
CA ALA A 253 -7.56 12.27 -11.31
C ALA A 253 -6.17 11.63 -11.20
N ALA A 254 -5.86 11.02 -10.05
CA ALA A 254 -4.63 10.27 -9.84
C ALA A 254 -4.52 9.04 -10.76
N LEU A 255 -5.58 8.25 -10.88
CA LEU A 255 -5.62 7.05 -11.73
C LEU A 255 -5.54 7.38 -13.24
N LYS A 256 -5.99 8.57 -13.65
CA LYS A 256 -5.83 9.05 -15.04
C LYS A 256 -4.42 9.55 -15.33
N THR A 257 -3.80 10.22 -14.36
CA THR A 257 -2.48 10.86 -14.54
C THR A 257 -1.34 9.88 -14.27
N TYR A 258 -1.34 9.24 -13.11
CA TYR A 258 -0.27 8.37 -12.64
C TYR A 258 -0.63 6.89 -12.77
N GLY A 259 -1.91 6.52 -12.68
CA GLY A 259 -2.35 5.12 -12.77
C GLY A 259 -2.09 4.32 -11.50
N MET A 260 -2.04 2.99 -11.63
CA MET A 260 -1.81 2.07 -10.54
C MET A 260 -1.02 0.83 -10.96
N PHE A 261 -0.23 0.27 -10.03
CA PHE A 261 0.54 -0.95 -10.25
C PHE A 261 -0.18 -2.18 -9.69
N VAL A 262 -0.12 -3.29 -10.43
CA VAL A 262 -0.35 -4.63 -9.90
C VAL A 262 0.76 -4.93 -8.91
N ALA A 263 0.43 -4.95 -7.62
CA ALA A 263 1.43 -5.02 -6.55
C ALA A 263 1.34 -6.33 -5.76
N ASP A 264 0.15 -6.94 -5.69
CA ASP A 264 -0.03 -8.14 -4.88
C ASP A 264 -1.09 -9.10 -5.40
N ASN A 265 -1.02 -10.33 -4.88
CA ASN A 265 -2.07 -11.30 -5.02
C ASN A 265 -3.09 -11.13 -3.88
N GLY A 266 -4.32 -10.80 -4.24
CA GLY A 266 -5.39 -10.53 -3.31
C GLY A 266 -6.74 -10.73 -3.98
N SER A 267 -7.64 -9.75 -3.85
CA SER A 267 -8.92 -9.75 -4.57
C SER A 267 -8.85 -8.76 -5.74
N ASP A 268 -9.43 -9.11 -6.88
CA ASP A 268 -9.37 -8.27 -8.07
C ASP A 268 -9.91 -6.87 -7.78
N TRP A 269 -9.19 -5.86 -8.25
CA TRP A 269 -9.56 -4.43 -8.18
C TRP A 269 -9.57 -3.81 -6.78
N TYR A 270 -8.95 -4.46 -5.79
CA TYR A 270 -8.82 -3.91 -4.44
C TYR A 270 -7.73 -2.84 -4.41
N LEU A 271 -8.15 -1.59 -4.28
CA LEU A 271 -7.30 -0.41 -4.19
C LEU A 271 -6.92 -0.15 -2.74
N SER A 272 -5.63 -0.13 -2.44
CA SER A 272 -5.16 0.01 -1.05
C SER A 272 -5.01 1.46 -0.62
N GLY A 273 -5.26 1.71 0.66
CA GLY A 273 -5.04 3.02 1.27
C GLY A 273 -4.76 2.91 2.75
N ALA A 274 -4.47 4.07 3.36
CA ALA A 274 -4.24 4.17 4.78
C ALA A 274 -5.56 4.42 5.54
N PRO A 275 -5.74 3.82 6.72
CA PRO A 275 -6.89 4.10 7.57
C PRO A 275 -6.84 5.54 8.09
N ASP A 276 -8.01 6.17 8.20
CA ASP A 276 -8.17 7.45 8.88
C ASP A 276 -9.60 7.57 9.42
N PRO A 277 -9.82 7.85 10.72
CA PRO A 277 -11.16 7.97 11.29
C PRO A 277 -11.98 9.13 10.71
N ARG A 278 -11.36 10.04 9.94
CA ARG A 278 -12.01 11.18 9.29
C ARG A 278 -12.51 10.87 7.88
N TRP A 279 -12.21 9.69 7.34
CA TRP A 279 -12.78 9.25 6.06
C TRP A 279 -14.31 9.22 6.09
N SER A 280 -14.92 9.45 4.92
CA SER A 280 -16.33 9.14 4.69
C SER A 280 -16.42 7.81 3.96
N ASP A 281 -16.75 6.73 4.68
CA ASP A 281 -16.93 5.42 4.04
C ASP A 281 -18.09 5.42 3.03
N ASP A 282 -19.08 6.31 3.20
CA ASP A 282 -20.14 6.52 2.23
C ASP A 282 -19.58 7.10 0.92
N ALA A 283 -18.63 8.03 0.97
CA ALA A 283 -17.97 8.59 -0.20
C ALA A 283 -17.03 7.57 -0.86
N LEU A 284 -16.26 6.82 -0.06
CA LEU A 284 -15.33 5.79 -0.58
C LEU A 284 -16.06 4.65 -1.29
N ARG A 285 -17.32 4.34 -0.93
CA ARG A 285 -18.14 3.35 -1.65
C ARG A 285 -18.37 3.72 -3.12
N ASP A 286 -18.24 4.97 -3.53
CA ASP A 286 -18.35 5.38 -4.94
C ASP A 286 -17.23 4.79 -5.81
N LEU A 287 -16.11 4.33 -5.24
CA LEU A 287 -15.11 3.56 -5.97
C LEU A 287 -15.74 2.31 -6.62
N GLY A 288 -16.74 1.71 -5.98
CA GLY A 288 -17.49 0.57 -6.51
C GLY A 288 -18.34 0.87 -7.74
N ALA A 289 -18.46 2.14 -8.16
CA ALA A 289 -19.08 2.53 -9.42
C ALA A 289 -18.10 2.55 -10.61
N ILE A 290 -16.81 2.35 -10.36
CA ILE A 290 -15.76 2.36 -11.39
C ILE A 290 -15.48 0.91 -11.82
N PRO A 291 -15.92 0.50 -13.03
CA PRO A 291 -15.70 -0.86 -13.50
C PRO A 291 -14.25 -1.08 -13.93
N GLY A 292 -13.82 -2.34 -14.02
CA GLY A 292 -12.55 -2.72 -14.64
C GLY A 292 -12.44 -2.21 -16.09
N ASP A 293 -13.55 -2.16 -16.82
CA ASP A 293 -13.61 -1.56 -18.18
C ASP A 293 -13.26 -0.06 -18.22
N ALA A 294 -13.21 0.64 -17.07
CA ALA A 294 -12.72 2.01 -17.02
C ALA A 294 -11.19 2.10 -17.19
N PHE A 295 -10.48 0.97 -17.19
CA PHE A 295 -9.02 0.91 -17.22
C PHE A 295 -8.46 0.36 -18.53
N GLU A 296 -7.20 0.70 -18.77
CA GLU A 296 -6.36 0.18 -19.84
C GLU A 296 -4.93 0.03 -19.34
N VAL A 297 -4.20 -0.92 -19.91
CA VAL A 297 -2.76 -1.14 -19.62
C VAL A 297 -1.94 -0.24 -20.55
N VAL A 298 -0.84 0.32 -20.04
CA VAL A 298 0.06 1.20 -20.81
C VAL A 298 1.49 0.64 -20.88
N ASP A 299 2.24 1.03 -21.92
CA ASP A 299 3.66 0.70 -22.12
C ASP A 299 4.61 1.69 -21.42
#